data_AF-I4H4K5-F1
#
_entry.id   AF-I4H4K5-F1
#
_cell.length_a   1.000
_cell.length_b   1.000
_cell.length_c   1.000
_cell.angle_alpha   90.00
_cell.angle_beta   90.00
_cell.angle_gamma   90.00
#
_symmetry.space_group_name_H-M   'P 1'
#
loop_
_entity.id
_entity.type
_entity.pdbx_description
1 polymer ?
#
loop_
_entity_poly.entity_id
_entity_poly.type
_entity_poly.pdbx_seq_one_letter_code
_entity_poly.pdbx_strand_id
1 'polypeptide(L)' 'MPQALEAVFDGTALQLEEPLNLAAGTRVTIIIESVLPNEVKPPKTFLKTAQSLQLQGEPDWSEKIDQYLSGETIDHNDC' A
#
# COMPACT_ATOMS: atom_id res chain seq x y z
N MET A 1 -9.80 27.45 19.03
CA MET A 1 -9.81 26.12 18.39
C MET A 1 -8.39 25.81 17.96
N PRO A 2 -7.85 24.60 18.20
CA PRO A 2 -6.54 24.24 17.69
C PRO A 2 -6.57 24.15 16.16
N GLN A 3 -5.58 24.75 15.50
CA GLN A 3 -5.35 24.61 14.07
C GLN A 3 -4.18 23.64 13.89
N ALA A 4 -4.41 22.56 13.15
CA ALA A 4 -3.34 21.68 12.71
C ALA A 4 -2.73 22.26 11.42
N LEU A 5 -1.41 22.23 11.33
CA LEU A 5 -0.64 22.66 10.17
C LEU A 5 0.27 21.51 9.77
N GLU A 6 0.38 21.27 8.46
CA GLU A 6 1.33 20.29 7.94
C GLU A 6 2.72 20.93 7.87
N ALA A 7 3.72 20.18 8.34
CA ALA A 7 5.10 20.59 8.34
C ALA A 7 6.01 19.39 8.08
N VAL A 8 7.06 19.60 7.30
CA VAL A 8 8.08 18.61 6.99
C VAL A 8 9.37 18.95 7.74
N PHE A 9 9.97 17.94 8.36
CA PHE A 9 11.29 18.10 8.96
C PHE A 9 12.38 17.88 7.90
N ASP A 10 13.15 18.92 7.61
CA ASP A 10 14.22 18.89 6.60
C ASP A 10 15.57 18.34 7.13
N GLY A 11 15.58 17.87 8.38
CA GLY A 11 16.78 17.44 9.10
C GLY A 11 17.37 18.52 10.03
N THR A 12 16.99 19.78 9.84
CA THR A 12 17.49 20.93 10.63
C THR A 12 16.35 21.73 11.27
N ALA A 13 15.26 21.94 10.54
CA ALA A 13 14.12 22.75 10.94
C ALA A 13 12.78 22.14 10.48
N LEU A 14 11.70 22.54 11.13
CA LEU A 14 10.33 22.27 10.68
C LEU A 14 9.93 23.31 9.65
N GLN A 15 9.71 22.88 8.41
CA GLN A 15 9.22 23.69 7.31
C GLN A 15 7.72 23.53 7.20
N LEU A 16 6.97 24.61 7.42
CA LEU A 16 5.52 24.63 7.19
C LEU A 16 5.24 24.60 5.69
N GLU A 17 4.28 23.78 5.27
CA GLU A 17 3.85 23.77 3.87
C GLU A 17 2.97 24.98 3.53
N GLU A 18 2.29 25.53 4.54
CA GLU A 18 1.40 26.68 4.41
C GLU A 18 1.89 27.88 5.25
N PRO A 19 1.66 29.13 4.77
CA PRO A 19 2.03 30.33 5.53
C PRO A 19 1.29 30.44 6.87
N LEU A 20 2.06 30.61 7.95
CA LEU A 20 1.51 30.85 9.29
C LEU A 20 1.24 32.33 9.54
N ASN A 21 -0.02 32.74 9.43
CA ASN A 21 -0.46 34.12 9.68
C ASN A 21 -0.81 34.35 11.15
N LEU A 22 0.21 34.52 12.02
CA LEU A 22 0.03 34.90 13.42
C LEU A 22 0.60 36.28 13.71
N ALA A 23 -0.06 37.03 14.59
CA ALA A 23 0.46 38.30 15.06
C ALA A 23 1.73 38.10 15.90
N ALA A 24 2.68 39.02 15.81
CA ALA A 24 3.90 39.00 16.62
C ALA A 24 3.57 38.96 18.12
N GLY A 25 4.27 38.09 18.87
CA GLY A 25 4.05 37.90 20.31
C GLY A 25 2.94 36.91 20.68
N THR A 26 2.31 36.27 19.68
CA THR A 26 1.32 35.21 19.93
C THR A 26 2.00 33.98 20.54
N ARG A 27 1.52 33.51 21.70
CA ARG A 27 1.99 32.24 22.30
C ARG A 27 1.28 31.06 21.66
N VAL A 28 2.04 30.06 21.23
CA VAL A 28 1.55 28.83 20.62
C VAL A 28 2.13 27.61 21.33
N THR A 29 1.40 26.50 21.26
CA THR A 29 1.87 25.19 21.71
C THR A 29 2.07 24.32 20.47
N ILE A 30 3.26 23.72 20.34
CA ILE A 30 3.58 22.81 19.25
C ILE A 30 3.40 21.38 19.74
N ILE A 31 2.66 20.57 18.98
CA ILE A 31 2.51 19.13 19.21
C ILE A 31 3.19 18.43 18.04
N ILE A 32 4.16 17.57 18.33
CA ILE A 32 4.90 16.81 17.30
C ILE A 32 4.35 15.40 17.29
N GLU A 33 3.68 15.04 16.20
CA GLU A 33 3.24 13.67 15.94
C GLU A 33 4.06 13.10 14.79
N SER A 34 4.88 12.08 15.07
CA SER A 34 5.62 11.38 14.01
C SER A 34 4.67 10.45 13.27
N VAL A 35 4.16 10.89 12.12
CA VAL A 35 3.55 9.98 11.16
C VAL A 35 4.70 9.19 10.51
N LEU A 36 4.81 7.90 10.86
CA LEU A 36 5.72 7.01 10.11
C LEU A 36 5.35 7.14 8.63
N PRO A 37 6.31 7.40 7.72
CA PRO A 37 6.02 7.41 6.31
C PRO A 37 5.33 6.10 6.01
N ASN A 38 4.08 6.22 5.54
CA ASN A 38 3.16 5.12 5.27
C ASN A 38 3.99 3.99 4.68
N GLU A 39 4.26 2.93 5.47
CA GLU A 39 5.33 1.97 5.17
C GLU A 39 5.17 1.60 3.70
N VAL A 40 6.11 2.05 2.86
CA VAL A 40 6.06 1.75 1.44
C VAL A 40 6.34 0.26 1.38
N LYS A 41 5.27 -0.53 1.45
CA LYS A 41 5.37 -1.98 1.51
C LYS A 41 6.20 -2.37 0.30
N PRO A 42 7.32 -3.09 0.49
CA PRO A 42 8.19 -3.43 -0.61
C PRO A 42 7.34 -4.06 -1.72
N PRO A 43 7.61 -3.73 -3.00
CA PRO A 43 6.79 -4.19 -4.10
C PRO A 43 6.64 -5.71 -4.02
N LYS A 44 5.39 -6.17 -3.87
CA LYS A 44 5.12 -7.60 -3.77
C LYS A 44 5.40 -8.23 -5.13
N THR A 45 6.34 -9.17 -5.16
CA THR A 45 6.61 -9.99 -6.35
C THR A 45 5.38 -10.81 -6.71
N PHE A 46 5.19 -11.10 -8.00
CA PHE A 46 4.09 -11.93 -8.49
C PHE A 46 3.88 -13.22 -7.67
N LEU A 47 4.94 -13.96 -7.36
CA LEU A 47 4.85 -15.22 -6.59
C LEU A 47 4.36 -15.01 -5.15
N LYS A 48 4.81 -13.94 -4.47
CA LYS A 48 4.29 -13.56 -3.14
C LYS A 48 2.81 -13.20 -3.19
N THR A 49 2.37 -12.55 -4.26
CA THR A 49 0.96 -12.23 -4.48
C THR A 49 0.16 -13.51 -4.74
N ALA A 50 0.62 -14.39 -5.63
CA ALA A 50 -0.04 -15.66 -5.93
C ALA A 50 -0.15 -16.56 -4.68
N GLN A 51 0.90 -16.66 -3.87
CA GLN A 51 0.87 -17.39 -2.60
C GLN A 51 -0.15 -16.80 -1.62
N SER A 52 -0.25 -15.46 -1.53
CA SER A 52 -1.20 -14.80 -0.63
C SER A 52 -2.66 -15.00 -1.01
N LEU A 53 -2.93 -15.30 -2.29
CA LEU A 53 -4.28 -15.52 -2.80
C LEU A 53 -4.79 -16.93 -2.53
N GLN A 54 -3.99 -17.82 -1.93
CA GLN A 54 -4.36 -19.20 -1.60
C GLN A 54 -5.03 -19.91 -2.79
N LEU A 55 -4.48 -19.72 -3.98
CA LEU A 55 -5.06 -20.23 -5.22
C LEU A 55 -5.17 -21.75 -5.13
N GLN A 56 -6.40 -22.25 -5.18
CA GLN A 56 -6.68 -23.69 -5.21
C GLN A 56 -6.72 -24.15 -6.65
N GLY A 57 -6.01 -25.23 -6.95
CA GLY A 57 -5.94 -25.78 -8.28
C GLY A 57 -5.51 -27.23 -8.33
N GLU A 58 -5.76 -27.85 -9.46
CA GLU A 58 -5.36 -29.22 -9.71
C GLU A 58 -3.83 -29.33 -9.73
N PRO A 59 -3.25 -30.45 -9.25
CA PRO A 59 -1.79 -30.61 -9.17
C PRO A 59 -1.05 -30.48 -10.50
N ASP A 60 -1.75 -30.68 -11.62
CA ASP A 60 -1.21 -30.65 -13.00
C ASP A 60 -1.40 -29.30 -13.71
N TRP A 61 -1.85 -28.26 -13.00
CA TRP A 61 -2.07 -26.92 -13.57
C TRP A 61 -0.87 -26.34 -14.31
N SER A 62 0.34 -26.52 -13.80
CA SER A 62 1.55 -26.03 -14.47
C SER A 62 1.84 -26.76 -15.78
N GLU A 63 1.36 -28.00 -15.91
CA GLU A 63 1.60 -28.86 -17.07
C GLU A 63 0.51 -28.71 -18.13
N LYS A 64 -0.72 -28.36 -17.71
CA LYS A 64 -1.89 -28.24 -18.58
C LYS A 64 -2.50 -26.84 -18.59
N ILE A 65 -1.72 -25.80 -18.30
CA ILE A 65 -2.19 -24.42 -18.17
C ILE A 65 -3.01 -23.98 -19.41
N ASP A 66 -2.59 -24.38 -20.60
CA ASP A 66 -3.27 -24.04 -21.85
C ASP A 66 -4.68 -24.65 -21.93
N GLN A 67 -4.88 -25.88 -21.43
CA GLN A 67 -6.17 -26.56 -21.41
C GLN A 67 -7.15 -25.91 -20.42
N TYR A 68 -6.64 -25.44 -19.27
CA TYR A 68 -7.45 -24.71 -18.29
C TYR A 68 -7.80 -23.29 -18.77
N LEU A 69 -6.91 -22.64 -19.53
CA LEU A 69 -7.11 -21.28 -20.02
C LEU A 69 -7.92 -21.23 -21.33
N SER A 70 -7.88 -22.27 -22.15
CA SER A 70 -8.61 -22.35 -23.42
C SER A 70 -10.11 -22.64 -23.24
N GLY A 71 -10.56 -23.01 -22.03
CA GLY A 71 -11.95 -23.30 -21.75
C GLY A 71 -12.48 -24.53 -22.50
N GLU A 72 -11.59 -25.39 -23.00
CA GLU A 72 -11.99 -26.70 -23.53
C GLU A 72 -12.42 -27.55 -22.33
N THR A 73 -13.73 -27.58 -22.10
CA THR A 73 -14.36 -28.51 -21.18
C THR A 73 -13.89 -29.90 -21.56
N ILE A 74 -13.05 -30.50 -20.72
CA ILE A 74 -12.88 -31.96 -20.73
C ILE A 74 -14.24 -32.48 -20.26
N ASP A 75 -15.13 -32.70 -21.22
CA ASP A 75 -16.41 -33.35 -21.01
C ASP A 75 -16.06 -34.76 -20.54
N HIS A 76 -16.18 -34.97 -19.23
CA HIS A 76 -15.93 -36.26 -18.60
C HIS A 76 -17.15 -37.13 -18.86
N ASN A 77 -17.29 -37.56 -20.11
CA ASN A 77 -18.22 -38.59 -20.49
C ASN A 77 -17.53 -39.57 -21.43
N ASP A 78 -16.88 -40.56 -20.84
CA ASP A 78 -16.77 -41.86 -21.50
C ASP A 78 -16.69 -42.99 -20.43
N CYS A 79 -17.79 -43.75 -20.37
CA CYS A 79 -18.08 -45.08 -19.82
C CYS A 79 -17.65 -45.48 -18.39
#